data_AF-A0A078KYQ4-F1
#
_entry.id   AF-A0A078KYQ4-F1
#
_cell.length_a   1.000
_cell.length_b   1.000
_cell.length_c   1.000
_cell.angle_alpha   90.00
_cell.angle_beta   90.00
_cell.angle_gamma   90.00
#
_symmetry.space_group_name_H-M   'P 1'
#
loop_
_entity.id
_entity.type
_entity.pdbx_description
1 polymer ?
#
loop_
_entity_poly.entity_id
_entity_poly.type
_entity_poly.pdbx_seq_one_letter_code
_entity_poly.pdbx_strand_id
1 'polypeptide(L)'
;MCDALSHNLSANHDTIVCNCLSHGFRKFEELEAFYPEHCKTLMEYLSTPFKVDEKSKQLGHNEQQRLLYHQTHSQPSMLKAKAYM
;
A
#
# COMPACT_ATOMS: atom_id res chain seq x y z
N MET A 1 0.92 -0.43 -17.48
CA MET A 1 1.40 -0.15 -16.10
C MET A 1 2.77 0.47 -16.20
N CYS A 2 3.04 1.55 -15.48
CA CYS A 2 4.33 2.26 -15.50
C CYS A 2 4.91 2.34 -14.07
N ASP A 3 6.17 2.72 -13.94
CA ASP A 3 6.94 2.75 -12.67
C ASP A 3 6.63 3.96 -11.76
N ALA A 4 5.41 4.51 -11.83
CA ALA A 4 4.92 5.66 -11.04
C ALA A 4 5.79 6.94 -11.12
N LEU A 5 6.80 7.00 -12.00
CA LEU A 5 7.57 8.20 -12.25
C LEU A 5 6.69 9.29 -12.86
N SER A 6 6.92 10.53 -12.43
CA SER A 6 6.21 11.72 -12.94
C SER A 6 6.36 11.91 -14.45
N HIS A 7 7.44 11.39 -15.04
CA HIS A 7 7.71 11.46 -16.48
C HIS A 7 6.80 10.56 -17.33
N ASN A 8 6.09 9.60 -16.72
CA ASN A 8 5.17 8.73 -17.45
C ASN A 8 3.77 9.33 -17.64
N LEU A 9 3.51 10.50 -17.04
CA LEU A 9 2.22 11.16 -17.15
C LEU A 9 2.26 12.17 -18.30
N SER A 10 1.43 11.93 -19.32
CA SER A 10 1.22 12.90 -20.40
C SER A 10 0.58 14.17 -19.85
N ALA A 11 0.91 15.33 -20.45
CA ALA A 11 0.32 16.61 -20.06
C ALA A 11 -1.22 16.62 -20.20
N ASN A 12 -1.75 15.85 -21.16
CA ASN A 12 -3.19 15.62 -21.34
C ASN A 12 -3.51 14.21 -20.82
N HIS A 13 -3.75 14.07 -19.53
CA HIS A 13 -4.16 12.80 -18.93
C HIS A 13 -5.53 12.95 -18.27
N ASP A 14 -6.58 12.51 -18.98
CA ASP A 14 -7.97 12.67 -18.56
C ASP A 14 -8.44 11.58 -17.57
N THR A 15 -7.53 10.78 -17.02
CA THR A 15 -7.83 9.66 -16.12
C THR A 15 -7.09 9.77 -14.79
N ILE A 16 -7.71 9.26 -13.72
CA ILE A 16 -7.07 9.20 -12.39
C ILE A 16 -6.00 8.11 -12.40
N VAL A 17 -4.77 8.49 -12.04
CA VAL A 17 -3.64 7.57 -11.89
C VAL A 17 -3.76 6.84 -10.56
N CYS A 18 -4.13 5.57 -10.60
CA CYS A 18 -4.22 4.74 -9.40
C CYS A 18 -2.89 4.04 -9.10
N ASN A 19 -2.19 4.50 -8.07
CA ASN A 19 -1.01 3.81 -7.53
C ASN A 19 -1.47 2.68 -6.61
N CYS A 20 -1.50 1.44 -7.11
CA CYS A 20 -1.97 0.33 -6.28
C CYS A 20 -0.87 -0.15 -5.32
N LEU A 21 -1.28 -0.45 -4.09
CA LEU A 21 -0.39 -0.91 -3.03
C LEU A 21 0.35 -2.19 -3.41
N SER A 22 -0.33 -3.12 -4.11
CA SER A 22 0.27 -4.39 -4.54
C SER A 22 1.45 -4.20 -5.51
N HIS A 23 1.38 -3.22 -6.42
CA HIS A 23 2.52 -2.93 -7.32
C HIS A 23 3.66 -2.25 -6.57
N GLY A 24 3.35 -1.34 -5.65
CA GLY A 24 4.37 -0.76 -4.77
C GLY A 24 5.08 -1.84 -3.95
N PHE A 25 4.32 -2.77 -3.37
CA PHE A 25 4.87 -3.88 -2.59
C PHE A 25 5.82 -4.75 -3.42
N ARG A 26 5.41 -5.17 -4.63
CA ARG A 26 6.28 -5.93 -5.54
C ARG A 26 7.54 -5.15 -5.90
N LYS A 27 7.46 -3.82 -6.02
CA LYS A 27 8.65 -3.01 -6.32
C LYS A 27 9.66 -3.03 -5.18
N PHE A 28 9.21 -3.02 -3.93
CA PHE A 28 10.12 -3.16 -2.78
C PHE A 28 10.72 -4.57 -2.69
N GLU A 29 9.96 -5.61 -3.05
CA GLU A 29 10.49 -6.98 -3.16
C GLU A 29 11.61 -7.09 -4.21
N GLU A 30 11.44 -6.47 -5.39
CA GLU A 30 12.49 -6.39 -6.42
C GLU A 30 13.76 -5.66 -5.92
N LEU A 31 13.60 -4.69 -5.03
CA LEU A 31 14.70 -3.85 -4.51
C LEU A 31 15.32 -4.41 -3.22
N GLU A 32 14.71 -5.41 -2.58
CA GLU A 32 15.14 -5.94 -1.28
C GLU A 32 16.59 -6.45 -1.32
N ALA A 33 17.00 -7.07 -2.42
CA ALA A 33 18.36 -7.57 -2.60
C ALA A 33 19.44 -6.46 -2.55
N PHE A 34 19.05 -5.21 -2.83
CA PHE A 34 19.95 -4.05 -2.87
C PHE A 34 19.81 -3.17 -1.62
N TYR A 35 18.59 -3.05 -1.07
CA TYR A 35 18.26 -2.16 0.06
C TYR A 35 17.43 -2.89 1.13
N PRO A 36 17.97 -3.97 1.75
CA PRO A 36 17.17 -4.89 2.54
C PRO A 36 16.53 -4.25 3.77
N GLU A 37 17.23 -3.37 4.48
CA GLU A 37 16.71 -2.74 5.70
C GLU A 37 15.51 -1.82 5.42
N HIS A 38 15.64 -0.95 4.41
CA HIS A 38 14.58 -0.04 4.00
C HIS A 38 13.39 -0.80 3.41
N CYS A 39 13.65 -1.78 2.54
CA CYS A 39 12.60 -2.55 1.88
C CYS A 39 11.82 -3.39 2.89
N LYS A 40 12.49 -4.11 3.80
CA LYS A 40 11.81 -4.90 4.85
C LYS A 40 10.95 -4.02 5.74
N THR A 41 11.49 -2.89 6.19
CA THR A 41 10.74 -1.94 7.04
C THR A 41 9.47 -1.44 6.35
N LEU A 42 9.57 -1.02 5.08
CA LEU A 42 8.41 -0.57 4.32
C LEU A 42 7.44 -1.71 4.02
N MET A 43 7.91 -2.88 3.59
CA MET A 43 7.08 -4.06 3.33
C MET A 43 6.33 -4.52 4.58
N GLU A 44 6.92 -4.45 5.77
CA GLU A 44 6.21 -4.71 7.02
C GLU A 44 5.00 -3.80 7.19
N TYR A 45 5.16 -2.49 6.99
CA TYR A 45 4.06 -1.54 7.07
C TYR A 45 3.02 -1.77 5.97
N LEU A 46 3.46 -1.87 4.71
CA LEU A 46 2.59 -2.05 3.55
C LEU A 46 1.88 -3.41 3.55
N SER A 47 2.36 -4.42 4.29
CA SER A 47 1.66 -5.71 4.47
C SER A 47 0.44 -5.60 5.38
N THR A 48 0.37 -4.58 6.24
CA THR A 48 -0.66 -4.46 7.28
C THR A 48 -2.08 -4.38 6.72
N PRO A 49 -2.38 -3.55 5.70
CA PRO A 49 -3.72 -3.49 5.12
C PRO A 49 -4.22 -4.84 4.60
N PHE A 50 -3.36 -5.68 4.02
CA PHE A 50 -3.75 -7.00 3.53
C PHE A 50 -4.17 -7.94 4.67
N LYS A 51 -3.41 -7.96 5.77
CA LYS A 51 -3.74 -8.75 6.97
C LYS A 51 -5.03 -8.25 7.63
N VAL A 52 -5.22 -6.93 7.70
CA VAL A 52 -6.43 -6.31 8.25
C VAL A 52 -7.65 -6.61 7.38
N ASP A 53 -7.50 -6.60 6.06
CA ASP A 53 -8.57 -6.96 5.11
C ASP A 53 -9.02 -8.40 5.29
N GLU A 54 -8.06 -9.33 5.34
CA GLU A 54 -8.34 -10.75 5.56
C GLU A 54 -9.08 -10.97 6.88
N LYS A 55 -8.62 -10.33 7.96
CA LYS A 55 -9.28 -10.40 9.27
C LYS A 55 -10.67 -9.79 9.24
N SER A 56 -10.87 -8.67 8.55
CA SER A 56 -12.19 -8.06 8.39
C SER A 56 -13.17 -8.99 7.66
N LYS A 57 -12.70 -9.73 6.66
CA LYS A 57 -13.49 -10.74 5.94
C LYS A 57 -13.85 -11.92 6.84
N GLN A 58 -12.90 -12.43 7.63
CA GLN A 58 -13.12 -13.50 8.60
C GLN A 58 -14.16 -13.12 9.67
N LEU A 59 -14.25 -11.84 10.03
CA LEU A 59 -15.24 -11.30 10.96
C LEU A 59 -16.63 -11.07 10.33
N GLY A 60 -16.79 -11.30 9.02
CA GLY A 60 -18.07 -11.11 8.33
C GLY A 60 -18.53 -9.65 8.24
N HIS A 61 -17.59 -8.70 8.29
CA HIS A 61 -17.91 -7.28 8.20
C HIS A 61 -18.53 -6.90 6.84
N ASN A 62 -19.59 -6.09 6.86
CA ASN A 62 -20.09 -5.40 5.68
C ASN A 62 -19.14 -4.27 5.24
N GLU A 63 -19.46 -3.57 4.15
CA GLU A 63 -18.60 -2.54 3.56
C GLU A 63 -18.24 -1.41 4.55
N GLN A 64 -19.22 -0.92 5.32
CA GLN A 64 -19.02 0.16 6.29
C GLN A 64 -18.19 -0.31 7.49
N GLN A 65 -18.47 -1.50 8.00
CA GLN A 65 -17.70 -2.11 9.09
C GLN A 65 -16.26 -2.39 8.66
N ARG A 66 -16.06 -2.87 7.44
CA ARG A 66 -14.74 -3.11 6.86
C ARG A 66 -13.95 -1.80 6.70
N LEU A 67 -14.60 -0.73 6.22
CA LEU A 67 -13.98 0.59 6.15
C LEU A 67 -13.52 1.08 7.53
N LEU A 68 -14.41 1.04 8.53
CA LEU A 68 -14.08 1.45 9.90
C LEU A 68 -12.95 0.60 10.49
N TYR A 69 -12.96 -0.70 10.21
CA TYR A 69 -11.93 -1.63 10.66
C TYR A 69 -10.56 -1.27 10.05
N HIS A 70 -10.52 -0.95 8.75
CA HIS A 70 -9.29 -0.47 8.10
C HIS A 70 -8.81 0.86 8.65
N GLN A 71 -9.70 1.84 8.85
CA GLN A 71 -9.34 3.12 9.44
C GLN A 71 -8.76 2.94 10.85
N THR A 72 -9.28 2.00 11.62
CA THR A 72 -8.80 1.73 12.99
C THR A 72 -7.48 0.97 13.00
N HIS A 73 -7.33 -0.05 12.16
CA HIS A 73 -6.23 -1.03 12.29
C HIS A 73 -5.15 -0.92 11.20
N SER A 74 -5.46 -0.37 10.02
CA SER A 74 -4.48 -0.16 8.94
C SER A 74 -3.84 1.23 8.99
N GLN A 75 -4.60 2.26 9.37
CA GLN A 75 -4.15 3.66 9.35
C GLN A 75 -2.83 3.90 10.11
N PRO A 76 -2.61 3.38 11.33
CA PRO A 76 -1.36 3.62 12.05
C PRO A 76 -0.13 3.13 11.28
N SER A 77 -0.25 2.00 10.59
CA SER A 77 0.84 1.43 9.78
C SER A 77 1.10 2.26 8.52
N MET A 78 0.03 2.72 7.86
CA MET A 78 0.15 3.59 6.68
C MET A 78 0.76 4.96 7.03
N LEU A 79 0.48 5.50 8.22
CA LEU A 79 1.13 6.72 8.72
C LEU A 79 2.62 6.50 8.98
N LYS A 80 3.02 5.34 9.52
CA LYS A 80 4.44 4.97 9.68
C LYS A 80 5.14 4.84 8.34
N ALA A 81 4.53 4.17 7.36
CA ALA A 81 5.07 4.08 6.01
C ALA A 81 5.28 5.47 5.39
N LYS A 82 4.28 6.37 5.52
CA LYS A 82 4.39 7.74 5.03
C LYS A 82 5.47 8.56 5.73
N ALA A 83 5.67 8.36 7.04
CA ALA A 83 6.69 9.09 7.80
C ALA A 83 8.12 8.57 7.54
N TYR A 84 8.24 7.32 7.07
CA TYR A 84 9.53 6.70 6.75
C TYR A 84 10.05 7.08 5.36
N MET A 85 9.13 7.38 4.42
CA MET A 85 9.43 7.84 3.06
C MET A 85 9.73 9.34 3.01
#